data_AF-A0A4Q3G948-F1
#
_entry.id   AF-A0A4Q3G948-F1
#
_cell.length_a   1.000
_cell.length_b   1.000
_cell.length_c   1.000
_cell.angle_alpha   90.00
_cell.angle_beta   90.00
_cell.angle_gamma   90.00
#
_symmetry.space_group_name_H-M   'P 1'
#
loop_
_entity.id
_entity.type
_entity.pdbx_description
1 polymer ?
#
loop_
_entity_poly.entity_id
_entity_poly.type
_entity_poly.pdbx_seq_one_letter_code
_entity_poly.pdbx_strand_id
1 'polypeptide(L)'
;MNTDVALDESLDGTIDVALQNADINALRMALYQATGDESLLEMGVGRTSVWGRSWQVTALTPDDEKVVREKCRAYLRGLQAASSDVAAPADDQYRRMINAFAGEDVPDSVVRWGKEELAFGDQSRLVNWRKSMAADTLSSFHAIIIGAGMSGIAMALQFKNLGLPFTIIERQGDVGGTWSLNTYPGARVDVASHHYEFSFRRNHPWKHYFAAQQDLLQYLKECCDDYGLMEHVKLRTEITSAAWNAADGKWDIVLAGVGDGAREEIKANVVISAAGVFHTPNLPDIEGIDTFKGD
;
A
#
# COMPACT_ATOMS: atom_id res chain seq x y z
N MET A 1 -17.81 14.32 -9.58
CA MET A 1 -18.42 14.34 -10.92
C MET A 1 -18.79 12.89 -11.23
N ASN A 2 -20.06 12.54 -11.08
CA ASN A 2 -20.56 11.23 -11.50
C ASN A 2 -20.64 11.26 -13.03
N THR A 3 -19.74 10.56 -13.70
CA THR A 3 -19.92 10.19 -15.10
C THR A 3 -20.36 8.73 -15.10
N ASP A 4 -21.67 8.51 -14.98
CA ASP A 4 -22.30 7.30 -15.49
C ASP A 4 -22.17 7.36 -17.03
N VAL A 5 -20.98 7.00 -17.52
CA VAL A 5 -20.79 6.64 -18.91
C VAL A 5 -21.51 5.31 -19.06
N ALA A 6 -22.63 5.30 -19.78
CA ALA A 6 -23.25 4.05 -20.20
C ALA A 6 -22.18 3.25 -20.95
N LEU A 7 -21.67 2.19 -20.31
CA LEU A 7 -20.67 1.33 -20.90
C LEU A 7 -21.33 0.64 -22.09
N ASP A 8 -20.79 0.87 -23.29
CA ASP A 8 -21.03 -0.06 -24.38
C ASP A 8 -20.39 -1.40 -23.95
N GLU A 9 -21.22 -2.40 -23.69
CA GLU A 9 -20.83 -3.73 -23.23
C GLU A 9 -20.01 -4.51 -24.29
N SER A 10 -19.82 -3.93 -25.49
CA SER A 10 -18.85 -4.44 -26.45
C SER A 10 -17.41 -4.31 -25.92
N LEU A 11 -16.53 -5.24 -26.34
CA LEU A 11 -15.10 -5.16 -26.03
C LEU A 11 -14.49 -3.83 -26.48
N ASP A 12 -14.91 -3.33 -27.63
CA ASP A 12 -14.44 -2.07 -28.19
C ASP A 12 -14.88 -0.86 -27.36
N GLY A 13 -16.14 -0.84 -26.94
CA GLY A 13 -16.68 0.17 -26.03
C GLY A 13 -15.94 0.21 -24.70
N THR A 14 -15.64 -0.97 -24.14
CA THR A 14 -14.85 -1.10 -22.91
C THR A 14 -13.43 -0.57 -23.09
N ILE A 15 -12.74 -0.95 -24.18
CA ILE A 15 -11.40 -0.45 -24.51
C ILE A 15 -11.41 1.08 -24.67
N ASP A 16 -12.42 1.63 -25.36
CA ASP A 16 -12.56 3.06 -25.56
C ASP A 16 -12.61 3.84 -24.25
N VAL A 17 -13.49 3.42 -23.34
CA VAL A 17 -13.65 4.06 -22.03
C VAL A 17 -12.37 3.92 -21.22
N ALA A 18 -11.73 2.75 -21.21
CA ALA A 18 -10.47 2.54 -20.50
C ALA A 18 -9.35 3.45 -21.02
N LEU A 19 -9.19 3.54 -22.34
CA LEU A 19 -8.17 4.40 -22.94
C LEU A 19 -8.45 5.86 -22.59
N GLN A 20 -9.69 6.35 -22.73
CA GLN A 20 -10.05 7.75 -22.44
C GLN A 20 -9.69 8.19 -21.01
N ASN A 21 -9.79 7.27 -20.04
CA ASN A 21 -9.52 7.56 -18.63
C ASN A 21 -8.07 7.27 -18.19
N ALA A 22 -7.26 6.61 -19.04
CA ALA A 22 -5.88 6.30 -18.72
C ALA A 22 -4.96 7.53 -18.80
N ASP A 23 -3.97 7.59 -17.91
CA ASP A 23 -2.83 8.49 -18.08
C ASP A 23 -2.05 8.04 -19.32
N ILE A 24 -1.99 8.90 -20.33
CA ILE A 24 -1.47 8.54 -21.64
C ILE A 24 0.04 8.31 -21.63
N ASN A 25 0.77 8.99 -20.76
CA ASN A 25 2.22 8.85 -20.66
C ASN A 25 2.58 7.56 -19.90
N ALA A 26 1.82 7.21 -18.87
CA ALA A 26 1.96 5.92 -18.19
C ALA A 26 1.57 4.76 -19.13
N LEU A 27 0.49 4.92 -19.89
CA LEU A 27 0.03 3.94 -20.87
C LEU A 27 1.07 3.71 -21.97
N ARG A 28 1.75 4.78 -22.43
CA ARG A 28 2.88 4.68 -23.36
C ARG A 28 3.99 3.77 -22.83
N MET A 29 4.36 3.92 -21.55
CA MET A 29 5.39 3.08 -20.92
C MET A 29 4.93 1.63 -20.74
N ALA A 30 3.68 1.41 -20.33
CA ALA A 30 3.11 0.07 -20.21
C ALA A 30 3.06 -0.65 -21.57
N LEU A 31 2.67 0.07 -22.63
CA LEU A 31 2.67 -0.48 -23.99
C LEU A 31 4.09 -0.81 -24.47
N TYR A 32 5.07 0.06 -24.21
CA TYR A 32 6.47 -0.23 -24.52
C TYR A 32 6.95 -1.48 -23.79
N GLN A 33 6.66 -1.61 -22.50
CA GLN A 33 7.03 -2.79 -21.72
C GLN A 33 6.40 -4.07 -22.31
N ALA A 34 5.16 -3.99 -22.77
CA ALA A 34 4.43 -5.12 -23.34
C ALA A 34 4.88 -5.51 -24.75
N THR A 35 5.37 -4.56 -25.55
CA THR A 35 5.59 -4.75 -27.00
C THR A 35 7.04 -4.63 -27.46
N GLY A 36 7.88 -3.93 -26.70
CA GLY A 36 9.23 -3.54 -27.11
C GLY A 36 9.28 -2.50 -28.23
N ASP A 37 8.17 -1.82 -28.53
CA ASP A 37 8.10 -0.83 -29.62
C ASP A 37 8.91 0.44 -29.28
N GLU A 38 10.12 0.52 -29.81
CA GLU A 38 11.09 1.60 -29.59
C GLU A 38 10.55 3.00 -29.96
N SER A 39 9.62 3.09 -30.91
CA SER A 39 9.04 4.38 -31.32
C SER A 39 8.31 5.09 -30.17
N LEU A 40 7.88 4.34 -29.15
CA LEU A 40 7.23 4.91 -27.96
C LEU A 40 8.22 5.65 -27.05
N LEU A 41 9.50 5.24 -27.02
CA LEU A 41 10.55 5.93 -26.25
C LEU A 41 11.10 7.16 -26.97
N GLU A 42 11.01 7.19 -28.30
CA GLU A 42 11.46 8.31 -29.14
C GLU A 42 10.50 9.51 -29.08
N MET A 43 9.26 9.31 -28.61
CA MET A 43 8.27 10.39 -28.45
C MET A 43 8.73 11.41 -27.41
N GLY A 44 8.87 12.66 -27.84
CA GLY A 44 9.20 13.79 -26.98
C GLY A 44 8.05 14.13 -26.03
N VAL A 45 8.39 14.64 -24.85
CA VAL A 45 7.42 15.09 -23.85
C VAL A 45 7.66 16.54 -23.47
N GLY A 46 6.57 17.25 -23.21
CA GLY A 46 6.56 18.60 -22.66
C GLY A 46 6.08 18.62 -21.21
N ARG A 47 5.91 19.83 -20.66
CA ARG A 47 5.29 20.05 -19.35
C ARG A 47 3.96 20.77 -19.52
N THR A 48 2.93 20.28 -18.84
CA THR A 48 1.62 20.94 -18.79
C THR A 48 1.23 21.23 -17.35
N SER A 49 0.45 22.29 -17.19
CA SER A 49 -0.02 22.76 -15.89
C SER A 49 -1.31 22.05 -15.48
N VAL A 50 -1.32 21.48 -14.29
CA VAL A 50 -2.52 20.88 -13.67
C VAL A 50 -2.83 21.58 -12.35
N TRP A 51 -4.03 21.34 -11.80
CA TRP A 51 -4.47 21.89 -10.52
C TRP A 51 -4.32 23.42 -10.44
N GLY A 52 -4.85 24.14 -11.43
CA GLY A 52 -4.78 25.61 -11.43
C GLY A 52 -3.36 26.17 -11.60
N ARG A 53 -2.46 25.43 -12.27
CA ARG A 53 -1.03 25.75 -12.45
C ARG A 53 -0.14 25.57 -11.23
N SER A 54 -0.67 25.04 -10.12
CA SER A 54 0.11 24.72 -8.94
C SER A 54 1.08 23.57 -9.16
N TRP A 55 0.85 22.73 -10.18
CA TRP A 55 1.67 21.57 -10.50
C TRP A 55 1.96 21.49 -12.00
N GLN A 56 3.15 21.03 -12.35
CA GLN A 56 3.51 20.66 -13.72
C GLN A 56 3.61 19.14 -13.81
N VAL A 57 3.02 18.57 -14.86
CA VAL A 57 3.14 17.13 -15.18
C VAL A 57 3.73 16.96 -16.56
N THR A 58 4.41 15.85 -16.77
CA THR A 58 4.98 15.48 -18.07
C THR A 58 3.88 14.98 -18.99
N ALA A 59 3.76 15.57 -20.18
CA ALA A 59 2.69 15.28 -21.12
C ALA A 59 3.22 15.12 -22.55
N LEU A 60 2.54 14.28 -23.32
CA LEU A 60 2.79 14.09 -24.74
C LEU A 60 2.18 15.23 -25.57
N THR A 61 2.58 15.32 -26.84
CA THR A 61 1.86 16.18 -27.79
C THR A 61 0.49 15.58 -28.12
N PRO A 62 -0.53 16.38 -28.47
CA PRO A 62 -1.84 15.85 -28.83
C PRO A 62 -1.84 14.85 -29.99
N ASP A 63 -0.86 14.91 -30.89
CA ASP A 63 -0.74 13.97 -31.99
C ASP A 63 -0.09 12.65 -31.54
N ASP A 64 0.94 12.69 -30.69
CA ASP A 64 1.50 11.50 -30.08
C ASP A 64 0.48 10.78 -29.17
N GLU A 65 -0.36 11.53 -28.46
CA GLU A 65 -1.45 10.93 -27.67
C GLU A 65 -2.40 10.07 -28.53
N LYS A 66 -2.75 10.54 -29.74
CA LYS A 66 -3.59 9.77 -30.65
C LYS A 66 -2.88 8.49 -31.10
N VAL A 67 -1.61 8.59 -31.47
CA VAL A 67 -0.80 7.45 -31.89
C VAL A 67 -0.71 6.40 -30.77
N VAL A 68 -0.43 6.81 -29.53
CA VAL A 68 -0.38 5.89 -28.39
C VAL A 68 -1.73 5.21 -28.17
N ARG A 69 -2.86 5.95 -28.23
CA ARG A 69 -4.20 5.38 -28.08
C ARG A 69 -4.52 4.35 -29.16
N GLU A 70 -4.19 4.64 -30.41
CA GLU A 70 -4.40 3.73 -31.54
C GLU A 70 -3.58 2.44 -31.38
N LYS A 71 -2.29 2.57 -31.02
CA LYS A 71 -1.42 1.41 -30.76
C LYS A 71 -1.92 0.57 -29.60
N CYS A 72 -2.33 1.20 -28.48
CA CYS A 72 -2.89 0.49 -27.34
C CYS A 72 -4.19 -0.23 -27.68
N ARG A 73 -5.09 0.40 -28.45
CA ARG A 73 -6.33 -0.26 -28.91
C ARG A 73 -6.01 -1.50 -29.74
N ALA A 74 -5.08 -1.40 -30.68
CA ALA A 74 -4.67 -2.52 -31.51
C ALA A 74 -4.08 -3.65 -30.67
N TYR A 75 -3.23 -3.32 -29.70
CA TYR A 75 -2.68 -4.29 -28.75
C TYR A 75 -3.77 -4.99 -27.94
N LEU A 76 -4.68 -4.24 -27.31
CA LEU A 76 -5.75 -4.78 -26.47
C LEU A 76 -6.73 -5.68 -27.24
N ARG A 77 -7.07 -5.33 -28.49
CA ARG A 77 -7.89 -6.19 -29.36
C ARG A 77 -7.18 -7.51 -29.74
N GLY A 78 -5.86 -7.48 -29.80
CA GLY A 78 -5.03 -8.64 -30.11
C GLY A 78 -4.79 -9.57 -28.92
N LEU A 79 -5.07 -9.13 -27.69
CA LEU A 79 -4.91 -9.97 -26.50
C LEU A 79 -5.90 -11.12 -26.51
N GLN A 80 -5.38 -12.35 -26.51
CA GLN A 80 -6.19 -13.53 -26.19
C GLN A 80 -6.37 -13.60 -24.67
N ALA A 81 -7.57 -13.98 -24.21
CA ALA A 81 -8.01 -13.92 -22.82
C ALA A 81 -7.19 -14.73 -21.78
N ALA A 82 -6.06 -15.36 -22.16
CA ALA A 82 -5.36 -16.34 -21.34
C ALA A 82 -3.94 -15.97 -20.87
N SER A 83 -3.29 -14.89 -21.33
CA SER A 83 -2.04 -14.41 -20.72
C SER A 83 -1.61 -13.06 -21.26
N SER A 84 -1.51 -12.06 -20.39
CA SER A 84 -0.73 -10.84 -20.62
C SER A 84 0.32 -10.72 -19.52
N ASP A 85 1.08 -11.80 -19.26
CA ASP A 85 2.19 -11.76 -18.30
C ASP A 85 3.33 -10.92 -18.89
N VAL A 86 3.16 -9.61 -18.81
CA VAL A 86 4.19 -8.64 -19.16
C VAL A 86 5.25 -8.72 -18.08
N ALA A 87 6.39 -9.31 -18.42
CA ALA A 87 7.51 -9.44 -17.50
C ALA A 87 7.98 -8.07 -16.97
N ALA A 88 8.49 -8.07 -15.74
CA ALA A 88 9.17 -6.90 -15.18
C ALA A 88 10.32 -6.46 -16.10
N PRO A 89 10.50 -5.15 -16.33
CA PRO A 89 11.59 -4.67 -17.17
C PRO A 89 12.94 -4.92 -16.50
N ALA A 90 13.96 -5.24 -17.31
CA ALA A 90 15.35 -5.26 -16.87
C ALA A 90 15.81 -3.86 -16.43
N ASP A 91 16.89 -3.76 -15.65
CA ASP A 91 17.34 -2.48 -15.05
C ASP A 91 17.64 -1.40 -16.09
N ASP A 92 18.28 -1.79 -17.19
CA ASP A 92 18.60 -0.93 -18.33
C ASP A 92 17.32 -0.51 -19.08
N GLN A 93 16.41 -1.46 -19.32
CA GLN A 93 15.10 -1.17 -19.94
C GLN A 93 14.29 -0.20 -19.07
N TYR A 94 14.25 -0.42 -17.76
CA TYR A 94 13.57 0.44 -16.81
C TYR A 94 14.18 1.86 -16.78
N ARG A 95 15.51 1.97 -16.81
CA ARG A 95 16.20 3.27 -16.90
C ARG A 95 15.79 4.03 -18.16
N ARG A 96 15.67 3.35 -19.30
CA ARG A 96 15.20 3.96 -20.55
C ARG A 96 13.74 4.42 -20.44
N MET A 97 12.89 3.59 -19.85
CA MET A 97 11.47 3.92 -19.63
C MET A 97 11.31 5.16 -18.75
N ILE A 98 11.95 5.21 -17.59
CA ILE A 98 11.78 6.35 -16.67
C ILE A 98 12.35 7.65 -17.24
N ASN A 99 13.48 7.58 -17.96
CA ASN A 99 14.04 8.73 -18.67
C ASN A 99 13.08 9.24 -19.76
N ALA A 100 12.52 8.34 -20.58
CA ALA A 100 11.56 8.70 -21.61
C ALA A 100 10.26 9.25 -21.01
N PHE A 101 9.80 8.68 -19.88
CA PHE A 101 8.64 9.16 -19.15
C PHE A 101 8.84 10.57 -18.62
N ALA A 102 10.03 10.87 -18.08
CA ALA A 102 10.38 12.19 -17.55
C ALA A 102 10.73 13.22 -18.63
N GLY A 103 11.26 12.77 -19.77
CA GLY A 103 11.80 13.62 -20.84
C GLY A 103 13.22 14.12 -20.58
N GLU A 104 13.90 13.56 -19.59
CA GLU A 104 15.24 13.97 -19.16
C GLU A 104 15.97 12.80 -18.49
N ASP A 105 17.28 12.95 -18.28
CA ASP A 105 18.05 11.97 -17.52
C ASP A 105 17.68 12.04 -16.04
N VAL A 106 17.05 10.98 -15.56
CA VAL A 106 16.57 10.87 -14.18
C VAL A 106 17.72 10.47 -13.25
N PRO A 107 17.91 11.13 -12.10
CA PRO A 107 18.94 10.76 -11.13
C PRO A 107 18.79 9.32 -10.61
N ASP A 108 19.90 8.64 -10.35
CA ASP A 108 19.92 7.24 -9.90
C ASP A 108 19.08 6.98 -8.64
N SER A 109 19.00 7.96 -7.73
CA SER A 109 18.17 7.86 -6.53
C SER A 109 16.68 7.76 -6.85
N VAL A 110 16.22 8.50 -7.86
CA VAL A 110 14.82 8.49 -8.32
C VAL A 110 14.53 7.22 -9.10
N VAL A 111 15.47 6.75 -9.92
CA VAL A 111 15.36 5.45 -10.61
C VAL A 111 15.19 4.33 -9.59
N ARG A 112 16.08 4.25 -8.60
CA ARG A 112 15.99 3.22 -7.56
C ARG A 112 14.65 3.28 -6.81
N TRP A 113 14.28 4.47 -6.33
CA TRP A 113 13.05 4.65 -5.57
C TRP A 113 11.81 4.32 -6.41
N GLY A 114 11.74 4.82 -7.65
CA GLY A 114 10.64 4.54 -8.56
C GLY A 114 10.48 3.05 -8.87
N LYS A 115 11.60 2.31 -8.99
CA LYS A 115 11.54 0.86 -9.21
C LYS A 115 10.95 0.13 -8.00
N GLU A 116 11.33 0.55 -6.80
CA GLU A 116 10.80 0.00 -5.56
C GLU A 116 9.29 0.28 -5.40
N GLU A 117 8.82 1.47 -5.78
CA GLU A 117 7.40 1.85 -5.79
C GLU A 117 6.59 1.08 -6.84
N LEU A 118 7.15 0.87 -8.04
CA LEU A 118 6.52 0.08 -9.09
C LEU A 118 6.40 -1.40 -8.76
N ALA A 119 7.10 -1.88 -7.72
CA ALA A 119 6.88 -3.16 -7.07
C ALA A 119 6.55 -4.32 -8.04
N PHE A 120 7.41 -4.52 -9.05
CA PHE A 120 7.19 -5.50 -10.11
C PHE A 120 7.25 -6.97 -9.65
N GLY A 121 7.73 -7.24 -8.44
CA GLY A 121 7.77 -8.59 -7.87
C GLY A 121 6.78 -8.75 -6.73
N ASP A 122 6.25 -9.96 -6.58
CA ASP A 122 5.25 -10.35 -5.56
C ASP A 122 5.67 -10.02 -4.11
N GLN A 123 6.97 -9.87 -3.88
CA GLN A 123 7.57 -9.60 -2.57
C GLN A 123 8.42 -8.32 -2.56
N SER A 124 8.01 -7.30 -3.32
CA SER A 124 8.70 -6.02 -3.33
C SER A 124 8.80 -5.43 -1.92
N ARG A 125 10.03 -5.06 -1.51
CA ARG A 125 10.42 -4.55 -0.18
C ARG A 125 10.41 -5.57 0.96
N LEU A 126 10.22 -6.87 0.70
CA LEU A 126 10.51 -7.88 1.73
C LEU A 126 12.01 -7.98 1.97
N VAL A 127 12.40 -8.05 3.24
CA VAL A 127 13.80 -8.13 3.64
C VAL A 127 14.28 -9.57 3.69
N ASN A 128 15.53 -9.80 3.30
CA ASN A 128 16.19 -11.09 3.37
C ASN A 128 17.31 -11.07 4.42
N TRP A 129 17.58 -12.23 5.01
CA TRP A 129 18.73 -12.42 5.87
C TRP A 129 20.03 -12.15 5.11
N ARG A 130 20.90 -11.28 5.65
CA ARG A 130 22.25 -11.04 5.10
C ARG A 130 23.18 -12.24 5.31
N LYS A 131 22.92 -13.03 6.35
CA LYS A 131 23.62 -14.27 6.71
C LYS A 131 22.58 -15.28 7.17
N SER A 132 22.73 -16.53 6.75
CA SER A 132 21.86 -17.61 7.24
C SER A 132 21.95 -17.71 8.77
N MET A 133 20.80 -17.87 9.40
CA MET A 133 20.66 -18.02 10.85
C MET A 133 20.31 -19.47 11.16
N ALA A 134 20.87 -20.01 12.25
CA ALA A 134 20.50 -21.34 12.72
C ALA A 134 19.03 -21.35 13.17
N ALA A 135 18.32 -22.44 12.87
CA ALA A 135 16.89 -22.59 13.18
C ALA A 135 16.60 -22.36 14.67
N ASP A 136 17.42 -22.93 15.56
CA ASP A 136 17.26 -22.80 17.01
C ASP A 136 17.35 -21.33 17.47
N THR A 137 18.21 -20.54 16.82
CA THR A 137 18.32 -19.11 17.11
C THR A 137 17.05 -18.37 16.72
N LEU A 138 16.49 -18.66 15.54
CA LEU A 138 15.24 -18.06 15.08
C LEU A 138 14.08 -18.42 16.00
N SER A 139 13.93 -19.69 16.38
CA SER A 139 12.83 -20.13 17.25
C SER A 139 12.92 -19.60 18.69
N SER A 140 14.13 -19.26 19.16
CA SER A 140 14.33 -18.66 20.48
C SER A 140 14.05 -17.15 20.54
N PHE A 141 13.90 -16.52 19.36
CA PHE A 141 13.64 -15.10 19.21
C PHE A 141 12.13 -14.84 19.17
N HIS A 142 11.68 -13.77 19.82
CA HIS A 142 10.29 -13.34 19.75
C HIS A 142 10.19 -11.82 19.71
N ALA A 143 9.31 -11.34 18.83
CA ALA A 143 9.02 -9.92 18.68
C ALA A 143 7.57 -9.59 19.05
N ILE A 144 7.37 -8.46 19.71
CA ILE A 144 6.06 -7.87 19.96
C ILE A 144 5.85 -6.68 19.05
N ILE A 145 4.76 -6.68 18.30
CA ILE A 145 4.32 -5.56 17.45
C ILE A 145 3.11 -4.92 18.12
N ILE A 146 3.18 -3.63 18.44
CA ILE A 146 2.09 -2.90 19.09
C ILE A 146 1.18 -2.29 18.02
N GLY A 147 -0.04 -2.80 17.87
CA GLY A 147 -1.05 -2.33 16.93
C GLY A 147 -1.13 -3.14 15.64
N ALA A 148 -2.36 -3.41 15.20
CA ALA A 148 -2.71 -4.14 13.97
C ALA A 148 -3.29 -3.21 12.89
N GLY A 149 -2.78 -1.98 12.81
CA GLY A 149 -3.01 -1.07 11.68
C GLY A 149 -2.04 -1.34 10.51
N MET A 150 -2.05 -0.46 9.51
CA MET A 150 -1.19 -0.56 8.31
C MET A 150 0.29 -0.90 8.63
N SER A 151 0.90 -0.16 9.55
CA SER A 151 2.31 -0.37 9.94
C SER A 151 2.55 -1.72 10.62
N GLY A 152 1.61 -2.18 11.44
CA GLY A 152 1.72 -3.46 12.15
C GLY A 152 1.59 -4.64 11.21
N ILE A 153 0.64 -4.57 10.27
CA ILE A 153 0.44 -5.56 9.21
C ILE A 153 1.69 -5.67 8.32
N ALA A 154 2.22 -4.53 7.85
CA ALA A 154 3.43 -4.51 7.05
C ALA A 154 4.64 -5.10 7.80
N MET A 155 4.80 -4.77 9.08
CA MET A 155 5.89 -5.32 9.90
C MET A 155 5.74 -6.82 10.13
N ALA A 156 4.53 -7.29 10.45
CA ALA A 156 4.23 -8.70 10.66
C ALA A 156 4.60 -9.55 9.44
N LEU A 157 4.32 -9.05 8.23
CA LEU A 157 4.72 -9.74 7.01
C LEU A 157 6.24 -9.86 6.87
N GLN A 158 7.02 -8.87 7.30
CA GLN A 158 8.49 -8.96 7.32
C GLN A 158 8.98 -10.03 8.29
N PHE A 159 8.41 -10.11 9.49
CA PHE A 159 8.76 -11.16 10.45
C PHE A 159 8.38 -12.55 9.94
N LYS A 160 7.19 -12.68 9.34
CA LYS A 160 6.74 -13.93 8.69
C LYS A 160 7.69 -14.35 7.56
N ASN A 161 8.10 -13.41 6.71
CA ASN A 161 9.07 -13.65 5.63
C ASN A 161 10.43 -14.12 6.16
N LEU A 162 10.90 -13.54 7.27
CA LEU A 162 12.16 -13.91 7.90
C LEU A 162 12.09 -15.21 8.73
N GLY A 163 10.90 -15.79 8.91
CA GLY A 163 10.68 -16.97 9.76
C GLY A 163 10.92 -16.68 11.25
N LEU A 164 10.74 -15.43 11.69
CA LEU A 164 10.91 -15.03 13.08
C LEU A 164 9.56 -15.08 13.82
N PRO A 165 9.47 -15.72 15.00
CA PRO A 165 8.26 -15.68 15.81
C PRO A 165 7.90 -14.25 16.25
N PHE A 166 6.61 -13.91 16.14
CA PHE A 166 6.09 -12.61 16.56
C PHE A 166 4.65 -12.70 17.07
N THR A 167 4.22 -11.68 17.78
CA THR A 167 2.82 -11.48 18.18
C THR A 167 2.45 -10.01 18.01
N ILE A 168 1.32 -9.74 17.38
CA ILE A 168 0.73 -8.41 17.29
C ILE A 168 -0.24 -8.25 18.46
N ILE A 169 -0.07 -7.18 19.25
CA ILE A 169 -0.99 -6.83 20.34
C ILE A 169 -1.87 -5.68 19.87
N GLU A 170 -3.18 -5.90 19.82
CA GLU A 170 -4.16 -4.92 19.36
C GLU A 170 -5.24 -4.70 20.41
N ARG A 171 -5.42 -3.42 20.77
CA ARG A 171 -6.39 -2.99 21.79
C ARG A 171 -7.82 -3.11 21.27
N GLN A 172 -8.03 -2.94 19.98
CA GLN A 172 -9.34 -3.04 19.35
C GLN A 172 -9.83 -4.49 19.24
N GLY A 173 -11.14 -4.63 19.00
CA GLY A 173 -11.75 -5.93 18.72
C GLY A 173 -11.53 -6.46 17.31
N ASP A 174 -10.76 -5.74 16.48
CA ASP A 174 -10.51 -6.08 15.08
C ASP A 174 -9.23 -5.38 14.58
N VAL A 175 -8.68 -5.86 13.46
CA VAL A 175 -7.54 -5.24 12.78
C VAL A 175 -7.96 -3.99 12.01
N GLY A 176 -6.99 -3.18 11.57
CA GLY A 176 -7.21 -2.01 10.72
C GLY A 176 -6.78 -0.67 11.33
N GLY A 177 -6.53 -0.63 12.65
CA GLY A 177 -6.01 0.55 13.35
C GLY A 177 -6.92 1.78 13.21
N THR A 178 -6.41 2.87 12.66
CA THR A 178 -7.20 4.09 12.38
C THR A 178 -8.51 3.78 11.66
N TRP A 179 -8.49 2.83 10.74
CA TRP A 179 -9.66 2.49 9.92
C TRP A 179 -10.65 1.57 10.63
N SER A 180 -10.30 0.90 11.73
CA SER A 180 -11.30 0.24 12.58
C SER A 180 -11.93 1.21 13.58
N LEU A 181 -11.23 2.28 13.96
CA LEU A 181 -11.68 3.30 14.91
C LEU A 181 -12.59 4.39 14.30
N ASN A 182 -12.26 4.88 13.11
CA ASN A 182 -12.87 6.09 12.57
C ASN A 182 -14.08 5.77 11.67
N THR A 183 -15.26 5.62 12.26
CA THR A 183 -16.49 5.26 11.54
C THR A 183 -17.46 6.43 11.32
N TYR A 184 -16.97 7.68 11.37
CA TYR A 184 -17.81 8.85 11.14
C TYR A 184 -18.29 8.91 9.67
N PRO A 185 -19.48 9.48 9.40
CA PRO A 185 -20.01 9.55 8.05
C PRO A 185 -19.06 10.27 7.09
N GLY A 186 -18.74 9.62 5.96
CA GLY A 186 -17.88 10.19 4.92
C GLY A 186 -16.38 9.98 5.12
N ALA A 187 -15.94 9.24 6.15
CA ALA A 187 -14.53 8.89 6.34
C ALA A 187 -13.92 8.21 5.09
N ARG A 188 -12.84 8.81 4.57
CA ARG A 188 -12.15 8.42 3.34
C ARG A 188 -10.65 8.69 3.44
N VAL A 189 -9.86 8.07 2.57
CA VAL A 189 -8.46 8.48 2.33
C VAL A 189 -8.40 9.84 1.63
N ASP A 190 -7.29 10.55 1.83
CA ASP A 190 -6.95 11.81 1.17
C ASP A 190 -5.97 11.66 -0.01
N VAL A 191 -5.36 10.47 -0.14
CA VAL A 191 -4.52 10.07 -1.28
C VAL A 191 -5.25 9.05 -2.16
N ALA A 192 -4.88 9.00 -3.44
CA ALA A 192 -5.51 8.07 -4.38
C ALA A 192 -5.39 6.62 -3.89
N SER A 193 -6.46 5.83 -3.97
CA SER A 193 -6.52 4.50 -3.35
C SER A 193 -5.41 3.56 -3.82
N HIS A 194 -5.02 3.63 -5.09
CA HIS A 194 -3.92 2.84 -5.66
C HIS A 194 -2.53 3.22 -5.11
N HIS A 195 -2.39 4.37 -4.47
CA HIS A 195 -1.19 4.76 -3.71
C HIS A 195 -1.32 4.41 -2.21
N TYR A 196 -2.52 4.12 -1.72
CA TYR A 196 -2.79 3.74 -0.33
C TYR A 196 -3.04 2.24 -0.19
N GLU A 197 -2.20 1.45 -0.84
CA GLU A 197 -2.17 -0.02 -0.75
C GLU A 197 -0.76 -0.52 -0.46
N PHE A 198 -0.61 -1.80 -0.15
CA PHE A 198 0.68 -2.41 0.17
C PHE A 198 1.38 -2.87 -1.11
N SER A 199 2.70 -2.70 -1.17
CA SER A 199 3.51 -3.16 -2.31
C SER A 199 3.42 -4.68 -2.55
N PHE A 200 3.05 -5.45 -1.53
CA PHE A 200 2.85 -6.90 -1.59
C PHE A 200 1.40 -7.32 -1.86
N ARG A 201 0.42 -6.40 -1.88
CA ARG A 201 -0.98 -6.71 -2.19
C ARG A 201 -1.57 -5.60 -3.04
N ARG A 202 -1.19 -5.64 -4.32
CA ARG A 202 -1.49 -4.59 -5.29
C ARG A 202 -2.71 -4.91 -6.12
N ASN A 203 -3.12 -3.95 -6.94
CA ASN A 203 -4.22 -4.09 -7.90
C ASN A 203 -5.54 -4.44 -7.20
N HIS A 204 -5.75 -3.92 -5.97
CA HIS A 204 -7.03 -4.08 -5.31
C HIS A 204 -8.11 -3.36 -6.16
N PRO A 205 -9.27 -4.00 -6.42
CA PRO A 205 -10.32 -3.43 -7.25
C PRO A 205 -11.08 -2.33 -6.48
N TRP A 206 -10.42 -1.20 -6.23
CA TRP A 206 -10.96 -0.07 -5.50
C TRP A 206 -12.24 0.45 -6.16
N LYS A 207 -13.32 0.54 -5.37
CA LYS A 207 -14.61 1.09 -5.84
C LYS A 207 -14.57 2.59 -6.10
N HIS A 208 -13.60 3.29 -5.50
CA HIS A 208 -13.49 4.74 -5.51
C HIS A 208 -12.04 5.19 -5.69
N TYR A 209 -11.84 6.31 -6.38
CA TYR A 209 -10.53 6.96 -6.49
C TYR A 209 -9.95 7.34 -5.12
N PHE A 210 -10.82 7.73 -4.18
CA PHE A 210 -10.53 7.89 -2.75
C PHE A 210 -11.40 6.92 -1.95
N ALA A 211 -10.82 5.80 -1.54
CA ALA A 211 -11.49 4.71 -0.84
C ALA A 211 -12.24 5.20 0.40
N ALA A 212 -13.45 4.66 0.59
CA ALA A 212 -14.18 4.81 1.84
C ALA A 212 -13.53 3.98 2.95
N GLN A 213 -13.73 4.39 4.19
CA GLN A 213 -13.20 3.67 5.35
C GLN A 213 -13.56 2.18 5.32
N GLN A 214 -14.79 1.82 4.96
CA GLN A 214 -15.22 0.40 4.93
C GLN A 214 -14.47 -0.41 3.87
N ASP A 215 -14.27 0.14 2.67
CA ASP A 215 -13.54 -0.53 1.60
C ASP A 215 -12.08 -0.74 1.99
N LEU A 216 -11.46 0.28 2.60
CA LEU A 216 -10.08 0.19 3.07
C LEU A 216 -9.92 -0.76 4.26
N LEU A 217 -10.85 -0.74 5.22
CA LEU A 217 -10.85 -1.70 6.33
C LEU A 217 -10.96 -3.13 5.80
N GLN A 218 -11.82 -3.37 4.81
CA GLN A 218 -11.96 -4.66 4.15
C GLN A 218 -10.65 -5.08 3.47
N TYR A 219 -10.00 -4.17 2.73
CA TYR A 219 -8.69 -4.41 2.15
C TYR A 219 -7.65 -4.86 3.19
N LEU A 220 -7.61 -4.24 4.37
CA LEU A 220 -6.66 -4.61 5.44
C LEU A 220 -6.96 -5.98 6.05
N LYS A 221 -8.23 -6.32 6.22
CA LYS A 221 -8.65 -7.64 6.69
C LYS A 221 -8.22 -8.73 5.71
N GLU A 222 -8.47 -8.50 4.43
CA GLU A 222 -8.02 -9.43 3.39
C GLU A 222 -6.50 -9.56 3.37
N CYS A 223 -5.73 -8.50 3.62
CA CYS A 223 -4.28 -8.62 3.79
C CYS A 223 -3.92 -9.54 4.95
N CYS A 224 -4.61 -9.42 6.10
CA CYS A 224 -4.36 -10.30 7.22
C CYS A 224 -4.73 -11.76 6.91
N ASP A 225 -5.82 -11.99 6.18
CA ASP A 225 -6.28 -13.33 5.82
C ASP A 225 -5.39 -14.00 4.76
N ASP A 226 -5.09 -13.29 3.66
CA ASP A 226 -4.26 -13.78 2.54
C ASP A 226 -2.86 -14.22 3.01
N TYR A 227 -2.32 -13.52 4.01
CA TYR A 227 -1.01 -13.80 4.59
C TYR A 227 -1.06 -14.57 5.92
N GLY A 228 -2.24 -15.04 6.35
CA GLY A 228 -2.42 -15.79 7.59
C GLY A 228 -1.86 -15.06 8.81
N LEU A 229 -2.05 -13.75 8.91
CA LEU A 229 -1.54 -12.93 10.01
C LEU A 229 -2.46 -12.98 11.23
N MET A 230 -3.75 -13.28 11.05
CA MET A 230 -4.75 -13.29 12.14
C MET A 230 -4.39 -14.24 13.29
N GLU A 231 -3.73 -15.36 13.01
CA GLU A 231 -3.26 -16.31 14.04
C GLU A 231 -2.17 -15.72 14.96
N HIS A 232 -1.53 -14.63 14.54
CA HIS A 232 -0.49 -13.92 15.29
C HIS A 232 -1.03 -12.67 16.01
N VAL A 233 -2.33 -12.37 15.92
CA VAL A 233 -2.93 -11.18 16.52
C VAL A 233 -3.64 -11.53 17.82
N LYS A 234 -3.27 -10.85 18.90
CA LYS A 234 -4.02 -10.85 20.16
C LYS A 234 -4.86 -9.58 20.25
N LEU A 235 -6.13 -9.71 19.87
CA LEU A 235 -7.14 -8.65 19.93
C LEU A 235 -7.58 -8.35 21.37
N ARG A 236 -8.26 -7.22 21.56
CA ARG A 236 -8.77 -6.75 22.87
C ARG A 236 -7.72 -6.82 23.97
N THR A 237 -6.47 -6.54 23.62
CA THR A 237 -5.34 -6.60 24.54
C THR A 237 -4.47 -5.37 24.36
N GLU A 238 -4.08 -4.73 25.45
CA GLU A 238 -3.18 -3.58 25.42
C GLU A 238 -1.88 -3.88 26.17
N ILE A 239 -0.80 -3.20 25.78
CA ILE A 239 0.45 -3.18 26.54
C ILE A 239 0.39 -1.98 27.49
N THR A 240 0.47 -2.25 28.78
CA THR A 240 0.46 -1.22 29.83
C THR A 240 1.87 -0.87 30.31
N SER A 241 2.84 -1.76 30.08
CA SER A 241 4.25 -1.52 30.41
C SER A 241 5.16 -2.34 29.51
N ALA A 242 6.31 -1.76 29.14
CA ALA A 242 7.43 -2.45 28.51
C ALA A 242 8.73 -1.89 29.09
N ALA A 243 9.48 -2.72 29.81
CA ALA A 243 10.72 -2.35 30.47
C ALA A 243 11.88 -3.20 29.97
N TRP A 244 12.99 -2.57 29.60
CA TRP A 244 14.19 -3.30 29.18
C TRP A 244 14.89 -3.91 30.39
N ASN A 245 15.12 -5.23 30.34
CA ASN A 245 15.87 -5.97 31.32
C ASN A 245 17.26 -6.30 30.77
N ALA A 246 18.26 -5.57 31.24
CA ALA A 246 19.64 -5.70 30.79
C ALA A 246 20.30 -7.03 31.21
N ALA A 247 19.82 -7.69 32.28
CA ALA A 247 20.36 -8.97 32.72
C ALA A 247 19.96 -10.10 31.76
N ASP A 248 18.71 -10.07 31.28
CA ASP A 248 18.16 -11.10 30.39
C ASP A 248 18.31 -10.76 28.90
N GLY A 249 18.63 -9.50 28.57
CA GLY A 249 18.67 -9.00 27.21
C GLY A 249 17.28 -9.04 26.53
N LYS A 250 16.22 -8.82 27.30
CA LYS A 250 14.82 -8.91 26.87
C LYS A 250 13.98 -7.77 27.44
N TRP A 251 12.84 -7.52 26.81
CA TRP A 251 11.79 -6.66 27.33
C TRP A 251 10.86 -7.46 28.23
N ASP A 252 10.64 -6.97 29.45
CA ASP A 252 9.57 -7.40 30.34
C ASP A 252 8.32 -6.58 29.99
N ILE A 253 7.25 -7.26 29.56
CA ILE A 253 6.05 -6.62 28.99
C ILE A 253 4.83 -7.04 29.78
N VAL A 254 3.99 -6.07 30.14
CA VAL A 254 2.72 -6.30 30.83
C VAL A 254 1.57 -6.07 29.86
N LEU A 255 0.82 -7.14 29.59
CA LEU A 255 -0.42 -7.12 28.83
C LEU A 255 -1.62 -6.97 29.77
N ALA A 256 -2.63 -6.22 29.34
CA ALA A 256 -3.93 -6.14 29.99
C ALA A 256 -5.05 -6.41 28.98
N GLY A 257 -6.03 -7.23 29.38
CA GLY A 257 -7.25 -7.45 28.61
C GLY A 257 -8.18 -6.24 28.67
N VAL A 258 -8.67 -5.82 27.51
CA VAL A 258 -9.57 -4.66 27.37
C VAL A 258 -10.96 -5.06 27.81
N GLY A 259 -11.38 -4.53 28.96
CA GLY A 259 -12.72 -4.73 29.53
C GLY A 259 -12.80 -5.74 30.67
N ASP A 260 -11.85 -6.68 30.77
CA ASP A 260 -11.76 -7.64 31.89
C ASP A 260 -10.59 -7.37 32.84
N GLY A 261 -9.61 -6.57 32.41
CA GLY A 261 -8.41 -6.25 33.19
C GLY A 261 -7.49 -7.46 33.41
N ALA A 262 -7.66 -8.55 32.66
CA ALA A 262 -6.83 -9.74 32.78
C ALA A 262 -5.37 -9.38 32.50
N ARG A 263 -4.49 -9.65 33.47
CA ARG A 263 -3.07 -9.27 33.40
C ARG A 263 -2.22 -10.48 33.04
N GLU A 264 -1.32 -10.30 32.08
CA GLU A 264 -0.33 -11.29 31.67
C GLU A 264 1.04 -10.62 31.54
N GLU A 265 2.09 -11.30 32.02
CA GLU A 265 3.47 -10.83 31.86
C GLU A 265 4.20 -11.74 30.88
N ILE A 266 4.82 -11.14 29.87
CA ILE A 266 5.55 -11.84 28.82
C ILE A 266 6.94 -11.22 28.64
N LYS A 267 7.83 -11.97 28.00
CA LYS A 267 9.17 -11.49 27.62
C LYS A 267 9.35 -11.56 26.12
N ALA A 268 9.99 -10.54 25.54
CA ALA A 268 10.31 -10.51 24.11
C ALA A 268 11.73 -9.96 23.87
N ASN A 269 12.34 -10.35 22.75
CA ASN A 269 13.65 -9.82 22.35
C ASN A 269 13.51 -8.39 21.80
N VAL A 270 12.42 -8.11 21.10
CA VAL A 270 12.17 -6.83 20.44
C VAL A 270 10.72 -6.39 20.66
N VAL A 271 10.55 -5.09 20.83
CA VAL A 271 9.24 -4.42 20.83
C VAL A 271 9.24 -3.39 19.71
N ILE A 272 8.25 -3.47 18.82
CA ILE A 272 8.05 -2.55 17.70
C ILE A 272 6.76 -1.78 17.93
N SER A 273 6.87 -0.46 18.05
CA SER A 273 5.70 0.40 18.12
C SER A 273 5.12 0.64 16.71
N ALA A 274 3.93 0.12 16.47
CA ALA A 274 3.09 0.40 15.30
C ALA A 274 1.72 1.00 15.71
N ALA A 275 1.66 1.64 16.90
CA ALA A 275 0.43 2.10 17.53
C ALA A 275 -0.25 3.29 16.81
N GLY A 276 0.45 3.90 15.85
CA GLY A 276 -0.03 5.07 15.10
C GLY A 276 -0.24 6.30 15.99
N VAL A 277 -0.64 7.41 15.37
CA VAL A 277 -0.79 8.72 16.05
C VAL A 277 -2.25 9.15 16.25
N PHE A 278 -3.22 8.44 15.67
CA PHE A 278 -4.63 8.85 15.62
C PHE A 278 -5.57 7.92 16.41
N HIS A 279 -5.09 7.33 17.51
CA HIS A 279 -5.83 6.31 18.26
C HIS A 279 -6.46 6.80 19.58
N THR A 280 -6.08 8.00 20.05
CA THR A 280 -6.58 8.59 21.31
C THR A 280 -7.26 9.91 20.99
N PRO A 281 -8.59 10.02 21.13
CA PRO A 281 -9.30 11.27 20.97
C PRO A 281 -8.83 12.32 21.98
N ASN A 282 -8.60 13.54 21.52
CA ASN A 282 -8.29 14.68 22.38
C ASN A 282 -9.52 15.59 22.45
N LEU A 283 -10.21 15.58 23.59
CA LEU A 283 -11.36 16.45 23.80
C LEU A 283 -10.89 17.90 24.02
N PRO A 284 -11.58 18.91 23.44
CA PRO A 284 -11.23 20.29 23.67
C PRO A 284 -11.53 20.70 25.13
N ASP A 285 -10.67 21.55 25.69
CA ASP A 285 -10.83 22.11 27.03
C ASP A 285 -11.86 23.25 27.01
N ILE A 286 -13.13 22.90 27.17
CA ILE A 286 -14.27 23.82 27.18
C ILE A 286 -15.04 23.62 28.48
N GLU A 287 -15.21 24.70 29.25
CA GLU A 287 -15.99 24.66 30.49
C GLU A 287 -17.43 24.18 30.21
N GLY A 288 -17.86 23.15 30.95
CA GLY A 288 -19.20 22.58 30.83
C GLY A 288 -19.39 21.58 29.68
N ILE A 289 -18.34 21.21 28.94
CA ILE A 289 -18.43 20.21 27.84
C ILE A 289 -18.95 18.85 28.32
N ASP A 290 -18.60 18.45 29.55
CA ASP A 290 -19.03 17.22 30.23
C ASP A 290 -20.48 17.29 30.74
N THR A 291 -21.07 18.49 30.79
CA THR A 291 -22.46 18.72 31.22
C THR A 291 -23.46 18.78 30.07
N PHE A 292 -22.98 18.73 28.81
CA PHE A 292 -23.84 18.70 27.64
C PHE A 292 -24.74 17.45 27.67
N LYS A 293 -26.05 17.65 27.43
CA LYS A 293 -27.07 16.58 27.51
C LYS A 293 -27.55 16.06 26.16
N GLY A 294 -27.07 16.64 25.06
CA GLY A 294 -27.34 16.13 23.72
C GLY A 294 -26.30 15.10 23.30
N ASP A 295 -26.57 14.45 22.16
CA ASP A 295 -25.57 13.71 21.39
C ASP A 295 -24.86 14.63 20.38
#